data_AF-A0A7C5R0U8-F1
#
_entry.id   AF-A0A7C5R0U8-F1
#
_cell.length_a   1.000
_cell.length_b   1.000
_cell.length_c   1.000
_cell.angle_alpha   90.00
_cell.angle_beta   90.00
_cell.angle_gamma   90.00
#
_symmetry.space_group_name_H-M   'P 1'
#
loop_
_entity.id
_entity.type
_entity.pdbx_description
1 polymer ?
#
loop_
_entity_poly.entity_id
_entity_poly.type
_entity_poly.pdbx_seq_one_letter_code
_entity_poly.pdbx_strand_id
1 'polypeptide(L)'
;MAKKRGGLFESPLREPLPELAPEERLSRYVSYAKLIPDYQRLVAQEGEAEARETLDYLFYFLSTSDALLAEREFADWRWPLDPHDYLVYELIEHIHRLASQSLDGLGPSLEDLLLRHMIHDGLHRYFTPAMRRALVRRARNLARRAAGRVLSVQADAVVMAAEDLRFEPFAVGLLVESFRRSLLLAARDLNGLIQREWEQRNRAFDRYLDEIRIADHEHPADEAVRRLVQAGPQALALAQHLLFFEEWECDDYPMQAALQVVVTQPSHRALRLLLAVLEECPMLREWAAEQMVAHMPELACAYFVYLLTAPRPAPPERAASGLWVLAQARCPEALPLAALALHYRVDDAAATEKVQVAAWQALLAFDDPVAVPALRDYLADEEASPAARDELARTLEARGEGWWSEVLQPEAQPSLA
;
A
#
# COMPACT_ATOMS: atom_id res chain seq x y z
N MET A 1 38.64 17.23 34.52
CA MET A 1 37.72 16.16 34.95
C MET A 1 36.63 16.04 33.91
N ALA A 2 36.73 15.04 33.03
CA ALA A 2 35.81 14.84 31.93
C ALA A 2 34.43 14.42 32.47
N LYS A 3 33.40 15.23 32.19
CA LYS A 3 32.00 14.82 32.39
C LYS A 3 31.78 13.52 31.61
N LYS A 4 31.23 12.50 32.30
CA LYS A 4 30.72 11.29 31.68
C LYS A 4 29.76 11.68 30.55
N ARG A 5 30.07 11.25 29.32
CA ARG A 5 29.17 11.29 28.17
C ARG A 5 28.05 10.28 28.44
N GLY A 6 26.91 10.77 28.90
CA GLY A 6 25.67 10.00 29.00
C GLY A 6 24.81 10.31 27.77
N GLY A 7 25.21 9.80 26.61
CA GLY A 7 24.45 9.89 25.37
C GLY A 7 24.18 8.48 24.84
N LEU A 8 23.26 8.35 23.89
CA LEU A 8 22.74 7.09 23.31
C LEU A 8 23.79 6.02 22.92
N PHE A 9 25.07 6.38 22.84
CA PHE A 9 26.18 5.54 22.38
C PHE A 9 27.26 5.41 23.48
N GLU A 10 26.95 4.72 24.59
CA GLU A 10 27.83 4.64 25.78
C GLU A 10 29.04 3.69 25.63
N SER A 11 29.14 2.91 24.56
CA SER A 11 30.27 1.99 24.39
C SER A 11 31.54 2.73 23.94
N PRO A 12 32.72 2.49 24.57
CA PRO A 12 33.96 3.12 24.14
C PRO A 12 34.30 2.64 22.71
N LEU A 13 34.11 3.53 21.75
CA LEU A 13 34.44 3.27 20.36
C LEU A 13 35.95 3.23 20.18
N ARG A 14 36.42 2.25 19.41
CA ARG A 14 37.81 2.14 18.95
C ARG A 14 38.04 2.99 17.70
N GLU A 15 36.98 3.27 16.95
CA GLU A 15 36.95 4.11 15.76
C GLU A 15 36.22 5.43 16.09
N PRO A 16 36.69 6.60 15.64
CA PRO A 16 35.91 7.83 15.78
C PRO A 16 34.60 7.73 14.99
N LEU A 17 33.55 8.39 15.48
CA LEU A 17 32.33 8.58 14.71
C LEU A 17 32.64 9.36 13.42
N PRO A 18 31.94 9.09 12.31
CA PRO A 18 32.10 9.86 11.09
C PRO A 18 31.70 11.33 11.35
N GLU A 19 32.42 12.26 10.75
CA GLU A 19 32.04 13.68 10.79
C GLU A 19 30.85 13.90 9.86
N LEU A 20 29.70 14.27 10.42
CA LEU A 20 28.49 14.50 9.63
C LEU A 20 28.59 15.81 8.85
N ALA A 21 28.54 15.68 7.52
CA ALA A 21 28.38 16.81 6.61
C ALA A 21 27.07 17.56 6.90
N PRO A 22 26.97 18.84 6.53
CA PRO A 22 25.78 19.61 6.83
C PRO A 22 24.50 19.03 6.21
N GLU A 23 24.60 18.38 5.05
CA GLU A 23 23.48 17.73 4.35
C GLU A 23 23.02 16.44 5.03
N GLU A 24 23.89 15.82 5.83
CA GLU A 24 23.62 14.59 6.58
C GLU A 24 22.90 14.88 7.92
N ARG A 25 22.76 16.16 8.27
CA ARG A 25 22.14 16.61 9.52
C ARG A 25 20.68 16.95 9.30
N LEU A 26 19.80 16.02 9.66
CA LEU A 26 18.34 16.18 9.53
C LEU A 26 17.84 17.44 10.26
N SER A 27 18.47 17.81 11.38
CA SER A 27 18.16 19.03 12.13
C SER A 27 18.28 20.34 11.34
N ARG A 28 18.94 20.35 10.17
CA ARG A 28 18.97 21.53 9.28
C ARG A 28 17.68 21.71 8.49
N TYR A 29 16.94 20.65 8.27
CA TYR A 29 15.74 20.64 7.42
C TYR A 29 14.45 20.65 8.24
N VAL A 30 14.48 20.06 9.44
CA VAL A 30 13.30 19.90 10.27
C VAL A 30 13.64 20.02 11.75
N SER A 31 12.74 20.62 12.51
CA SER A 31 12.85 20.68 13.96
C SER A 31 12.44 19.35 14.57
N TYR A 32 13.31 18.77 15.41
CA TYR A 32 13.01 17.53 16.13
C TYR A 32 11.81 17.65 17.08
N ALA A 33 11.45 18.86 17.52
CA ALA A 33 10.22 19.07 18.29
C ALA A 33 8.94 18.69 17.51
N LYS A 34 9.00 18.70 16.17
CA LYS A 34 7.89 18.29 15.31
C LYS A 34 7.87 16.78 15.04
N LEU A 35 9.00 16.11 15.22
CA LEU A 35 9.17 14.69 14.86
C LEU A 35 9.13 13.77 16.07
N ILE A 36 9.67 14.22 17.20
CA ILE A 36 9.85 13.41 18.40
C ILE A 36 8.94 13.98 19.50
N PRO A 37 7.86 13.26 19.88
CA PRO A 37 6.91 13.74 20.89
C PRO A 37 7.55 14.13 22.23
N ASP A 38 8.63 13.44 22.64
CA ASP A 38 9.33 13.67 23.90
C ASP A 38 10.60 14.53 23.75
N TYR A 39 10.77 15.27 22.65
CA TYR A 39 12.00 16.03 22.37
C TYR A 39 12.39 16.99 23.52
N GLN A 40 11.40 17.68 24.10
CA GLN A 40 11.63 18.64 25.19
C GLN A 40 12.22 17.97 26.44
N ARG A 41 11.84 16.71 26.69
CA ARG A 41 12.39 15.93 27.80
C ARG A 41 13.85 15.57 27.54
N LEU A 42 14.20 15.20 26.31
CA LEU A 42 15.59 14.91 25.92
C LEU A 42 16.47 16.16 26.06
N VAL A 43 15.99 17.31 25.57
CA VAL A 43 16.66 18.61 25.71
C VAL A 43 16.88 18.97 27.18
N ALA A 44 15.90 18.72 28.06
CA ALA A 44 16.04 18.98 29.49
C ALA A 44 17.08 18.07 30.18
N GLN A 45 17.32 16.87 29.64
CA GLN A 45 18.28 15.89 30.20
C GLN A 45 19.72 16.13 29.72
N GLU A 46 19.89 16.41 28.43
CA GLU A 46 21.22 16.42 27.77
C GLU A 46 21.67 17.83 27.36
N GLY A 47 20.73 18.78 27.27
CA GLY A 47 20.94 20.08 26.65
C GLY A 47 20.61 20.07 25.16
N GLU A 48 20.15 21.20 24.62
CA GLU A 48 19.62 21.27 23.24
C GLU A 48 20.66 20.90 22.18
N ALA A 49 21.90 21.38 22.31
CA ALA A 49 22.96 21.09 21.36
C ALA A 49 23.31 19.59 21.32
N GLU A 50 23.43 18.95 22.49
CA GLU A 50 23.76 17.53 22.61
C GLU A 50 22.60 16.64 22.12
N ALA A 51 21.36 16.98 22.50
CA ALA A 51 20.17 16.27 22.05
C ALA A 51 20.04 16.32 20.52
N ARG A 52 20.29 17.49 19.93
CA ARG A 52 20.28 17.68 18.48
C ARG A 52 21.36 16.87 17.78
N GLU A 53 22.60 16.91 18.30
CA GLU A 53 23.72 16.14 17.73
C GLU A 53 23.45 14.64 17.81
N THR A 54 22.96 14.16 18.95
CA THR A 54 22.63 12.76 19.15
C THR A 54 21.56 12.28 18.18
N LEU A 55 20.51 13.07 17.96
CA LEU A 55 19.47 12.76 16.99
C LEU A 55 19.96 12.82 15.54
N ASP A 56 20.84 13.77 15.19
CA ASP A 56 21.48 13.81 13.86
C ASP A 56 22.25 12.50 13.58
N TYR A 57 23.04 12.02 14.54
CA TYR A 57 23.71 10.72 14.41
C TYR A 57 22.74 9.54 14.36
N LEU A 58 21.69 9.54 15.18
CA LEU A 58 20.68 8.49 15.14
C LEU A 58 20.07 8.38 13.73
N PHE A 59 19.56 9.48 13.18
CA PHE A 59 18.95 9.47 11.85
C PHE A 59 19.95 9.18 10.74
N TYR A 60 21.19 9.65 10.84
CA TYR A 60 22.26 9.27 9.92
C TYR A 60 22.51 7.75 9.92
N PHE A 61 22.62 7.14 11.10
CA PHE A 61 22.85 5.70 11.19
C PHE A 61 21.66 4.88 10.72
N LEU A 62 20.43 5.34 11.00
CA LEU A 62 19.23 4.72 10.48
C LEU A 62 19.16 4.82 8.95
N SER A 63 19.44 5.98 8.35
CA SER A 63 19.35 6.18 6.90
C SER A 63 20.41 5.38 6.13
N THR A 64 21.60 5.21 6.70
CA THR A 64 22.73 4.47 6.08
C THR A 64 22.77 2.98 6.47
N SER A 65 21.76 2.50 7.21
CA SER A 65 21.74 1.12 7.75
C SER A 65 21.58 0.03 6.69
N ASP A 66 21.37 0.38 5.42
CA ASP A 66 21.39 -0.57 4.31
C ASP A 66 22.74 -1.28 4.17
N ALA A 67 23.84 -0.65 4.59
CA ALA A 67 25.16 -1.25 4.66
C ALA A 67 25.19 -2.54 5.51
N LEU A 68 24.30 -2.65 6.51
CA LEU A 68 24.21 -3.85 7.35
C LEU A 68 23.79 -5.10 6.57
N LEU A 69 23.20 -4.96 5.37
CA LEU A 69 22.84 -6.09 4.51
C LEU A 69 24.05 -6.87 3.98
N ALA A 70 25.24 -6.28 3.99
CA ALA A 70 26.47 -6.97 3.64
C ALA A 70 26.97 -7.92 4.75
N GLU A 71 26.41 -7.80 5.96
CA GLU A 71 26.85 -8.57 7.12
C GLU A 71 26.16 -9.94 7.20
N ARG A 72 26.89 -10.94 7.71
CA ARG A 72 26.43 -12.34 7.80
C ARG A 72 25.14 -12.50 8.60
N GLU A 73 24.88 -11.64 9.59
CA GLU A 73 23.65 -11.67 10.40
C GLU A 73 22.40 -11.29 9.59
N PHE A 74 22.55 -10.74 8.38
CA PHE A 74 21.47 -10.34 7.49
C PHE A 74 21.52 -11.04 6.11
N ALA A 75 22.49 -11.93 5.87
CA ALA A 75 22.67 -12.59 4.58
C ALA A 75 21.46 -13.43 4.13
N ASP A 76 20.71 -14.00 5.07
CA ASP A 76 19.49 -14.77 4.86
C ASP A 76 18.21 -14.00 5.23
N TRP A 77 18.29 -12.69 5.44
CA TRP A 77 17.11 -11.86 5.71
C TRP A 77 16.18 -11.88 4.49
N ARG A 78 14.94 -12.31 4.72
CA ARG A 78 13.91 -12.40 3.68
C ARG A 78 12.59 -11.86 4.21
N TRP A 79 11.90 -11.13 3.34
CA TRP A 79 10.55 -10.68 3.57
C TRP A 79 9.56 -11.79 3.20
N PRO A 80 8.50 -12.03 3.98
CA PRO A 80 7.43 -12.97 3.66
C PRO A 80 6.46 -12.33 2.65
N LEU A 81 7.00 -11.69 1.61
CA LEU A 81 6.23 -11.08 0.53
C LEU A 81 5.61 -12.20 -0.31
N ASP A 82 4.29 -12.16 -0.48
CA ASP A 82 3.61 -13.03 -1.43
C ASP A 82 4.01 -12.59 -2.86
N PRO A 83 4.54 -13.48 -3.71
CA PRO A 83 4.89 -13.11 -5.07
C PRO A 83 3.72 -12.59 -5.91
N HIS A 84 2.48 -12.96 -5.56
CA HIS A 84 1.27 -12.45 -6.21
C HIS A 84 0.71 -11.18 -5.55
N ASP A 85 1.40 -10.61 -4.56
CA ASP A 85 0.96 -9.35 -3.95
C ASP A 85 0.84 -8.23 -5.01
N TYR A 86 -0.16 -7.35 -4.85
CA TYR A 86 -0.42 -6.28 -5.81
C TYR A 86 0.78 -5.37 -6.00
N LEU A 87 1.64 -5.18 -4.98
CA LEU A 87 2.85 -4.37 -5.09
C LEU A 87 3.81 -4.92 -6.16
N VAL A 88 3.85 -6.24 -6.34
CA VAL A 88 4.69 -6.91 -7.36
C VAL A 88 4.17 -6.58 -8.76
N TYR A 89 2.85 -6.69 -8.96
CA TYR A 89 2.21 -6.37 -10.25
C TYR A 89 2.31 -4.87 -10.58
N GLU A 90 2.02 -4.00 -9.63
CA GLU A 90 2.13 -2.55 -9.78
C GLU A 90 3.57 -2.13 -10.10
N LEU A 91 4.58 -2.81 -9.51
CA LEU A 91 5.98 -2.58 -9.87
C LEU A 91 6.27 -3.02 -11.30
N ILE A 92 5.75 -4.16 -11.76
CA ILE A 92 5.93 -4.60 -13.16
C ILE A 92 5.29 -3.62 -14.14
N GLU A 93 4.06 -3.18 -13.86
CA GLU A 93 3.36 -2.18 -14.67
C GLU A 93 4.12 -0.85 -14.70
N HIS A 94 4.70 -0.45 -13.56
CA HIS A 94 5.58 0.71 -13.48
C HIS A 94 6.86 0.52 -14.30
N ILE A 95 7.54 -0.62 -14.18
CA ILE A 95 8.73 -0.96 -14.97
C ILE A 95 8.42 -0.95 -16.46
N HIS A 96 7.27 -1.48 -16.90
CA HIS A 96 6.88 -1.48 -18.31
C HIS A 96 6.61 -0.06 -18.83
N ARG A 97 5.94 0.79 -18.04
CA ARG A 97 5.77 2.21 -18.39
C ARG A 97 7.11 2.91 -18.47
N LEU A 98 8.01 2.63 -17.52
CA LEU A 98 9.36 3.14 -17.52
C LEU A 98 10.18 2.58 -18.68
N ALA A 99 10.08 1.32 -19.11
CA ALA A 99 10.93 0.72 -20.15
C ALA A 99 10.80 1.39 -21.54
N SER A 100 9.88 2.34 -21.71
CA SER A 100 9.90 3.33 -22.79
C SER A 100 10.98 4.44 -22.62
N GLN A 101 11.69 4.45 -21.49
CA GLN A 101 12.69 5.38 -20.96
C GLN A 101 13.67 4.60 -20.03
N SER A 102 14.93 4.40 -20.45
CA SER A 102 16.00 3.67 -19.73
C SER A 102 15.77 3.27 -18.25
N LEU A 103 15.87 1.96 -17.97
CA LEU A 103 15.77 1.34 -16.63
C LEU A 103 16.86 1.78 -15.63
N ASP A 104 17.81 2.62 -16.03
CA ASP A 104 18.89 3.13 -15.18
C ASP A 104 18.38 3.96 -13.98
N GLY A 105 17.12 4.42 -13.99
CA GLY A 105 16.48 5.22 -12.93
C GLY A 105 15.99 4.45 -11.70
N LEU A 106 15.96 3.10 -11.73
CA LEU A 106 15.60 2.27 -10.57
C LEU A 106 16.81 1.92 -9.69
N GLY A 107 17.81 2.81 -9.72
CA GLY A 107 19.01 2.74 -8.89
C GLY A 107 18.71 2.81 -7.38
N PRO A 108 19.75 2.71 -6.54
CA PRO A 108 19.61 2.68 -5.09
C PRO A 108 19.12 4.00 -4.48
N SER A 109 19.05 5.11 -5.23
CA SER A 109 18.74 6.45 -4.68
C SER A 109 17.27 6.68 -4.31
N LEU A 110 16.36 5.73 -4.58
CA LEU A 110 14.92 5.84 -4.25
C LEU A 110 14.28 7.17 -4.64
N GLU A 111 14.70 7.78 -5.76
CA GLU A 111 14.14 9.05 -6.21
C GLU A 111 12.71 8.90 -6.75
N ASP A 112 12.34 7.68 -7.14
CA ASP A 112 11.01 7.37 -7.65
C ASP A 112 9.96 7.37 -6.52
N LEU A 113 9.05 8.36 -6.57
CA LEU A 113 7.99 8.53 -5.59
C LEU A 113 7.03 7.33 -5.53
N LEU A 114 6.76 6.67 -6.66
CA LEU A 114 5.87 5.51 -6.69
C LEU A 114 6.54 4.30 -6.06
N LEU A 115 7.83 4.07 -6.35
CA LEU A 115 8.59 3.00 -5.67
C LEU A 115 8.68 3.25 -4.16
N ARG A 116 8.89 4.50 -3.74
CA ARG A 116 8.84 4.88 -2.32
C ARG A 116 7.48 4.56 -1.69
N HIS A 117 6.40 4.89 -2.39
CA HIS A 117 5.03 4.58 -1.96
C HIS A 117 4.80 3.07 -1.78
N MET A 118 5.21 2.26 -2.76
CA MET A 118 5.15 0.80 -2.69
C MET A 118 5.93 0.23 -1.49
N ILE A 119 7.13 0.74 -1.24
CA ILE A 119 7.95 0.29 -0.11
C ILE A 119 7.31 0.71 1.21
N HIS A 120 6.78 1.93 1.30
CA HIS A 120 6.12 2.41 2.49
C HIS A 120 4.91 1.53 2.86
N ASP A 121 4.02 1.27 1.89
CA ASP A 121 2.87 0.38 2.07
C ASP A 121 3.30 -1.05 2.44
N GLY A 122 4.27 -1.59 1.70
CA GLY A 122 4.81 -2.92 1.95
C GLY A 122 5.44 -3.07 3.33
N LEU A 123 6.20 -2.08 3.81
CA LEU A 123 6.77 -2.11 5.16
C LEU A 123 5.67 -2.07 6.23
N HIS A 124 4.64 -1.25 6.06
CA HIS A 124 3.53 -1.17 7.00
C HIS A 124 2.80 -2.52 7.14
N ARG A 125 2.62 -3.23 6.03
CA ARG A 125 1.93 -4.53 5.98
C ARG A 125 2.82 -5.70 6.43
N TYR A 126 4.06 -5.76 5.94
CA TYR A 126 4.91 -6.94 6.11
C TYR A 126 5.84 -6.85 7.31
N PHE A 127 6.09 -5.68 7.91
CA PHE A 127 6.96 -5.56 9.08
C PHE A 127 6.28 -5.98 10.39
N THR A 128 5.92 -7.26 10.44
CA THR A 128 5.18 -7.87 11.54
C THR A 128 5.99 -7.87 12.86
N PRO A 129 5.32 -8.05 14.02
CA PRO A 129 6.00 -8.24 15.29
C PRO A 129 7.04 -9.39 15.28
N ALA A 130 6.81 -10.44 14.49
CA ALA A 130 7.77 -11.54 14.34
C ALA A 130 9.03 -11.10 13.60
N MET A 131 8.88 -10.34 12.50
CA MET A 131 10.01 -9.76 11.77
C MET A 131 10.78 -8.76 12.63
N ARG A 132 10.08 -7.87 13.35
CA ARG A 132 10.69 -6.93 14.30
C ARG A 132 11.54 -7.65 15.34
N ARG A 133 11.04 -8.72 15.96
CA ARG A 133 11.82 -9.53 16.91
C ARG A 133 13.03 -10.18 16.25
N ALA A 134 12.92 -10.63 15.00
CA ALA A 134 14.04 -11.22 14.25
C ALA A 134 15.12 -10.18 13.93
N LEU A 135 14.71 -8.99 13.47
CA LEU A 135 15.56 -7.83 13.22
C LEU A 135 16.37 -7.46 14.47
N VAL A 136 15.68 -7.25 15.60
CA VAL A 136 16.32 -6.90 16.89
C VAL A 136 17.35 -7.95 17.30
N ARG A 137 17.02 -9.25 17.20
CA ARG A 137 17.99 -10.32 17.52
C ARG A 137 19.23 -10.27 16.63
N ARG A 138 19.04 -10.11 15.32
CA ARG A 138 20.15 -10.06 14.33
C ARG A 138 21.02 -8.82 14.55
N ALA A 139 20.40 -7.65 14.73
CA ALA A 139 21.10 -6.39 15.00
C ALA A 139 21.88 -6.45 16.33
N ARG A 140 21.29 -6.99 17.41
CA ARG A 140 22.01 -7.23 18.68
C ARG A 140 23.18 -8.20 18.55
N ASN A 141 23.07 -9.23 17.72
CA ASN A 141 24.18 -10.14 17.44
C ASN A 141 25.32 -9.42 16.71
N LEU A 142 24.96 -8.60 15.72
CA LEU A 142 25.91 -7.79 14.96
C LEU A 142 26.61 -6.77 15.86
N ALA A 143 25.87 -6.01 16.67
CA ALA A 143 26.42 -5.02 17.60
C ALA A 143 27.45 -5.63 18.55
N ARG A 144 27.14 -6.80 19.11
CA ARG A 144 28.07 -7.55 19.98
C ARG A 144 29.33 -8.02 19.25
N ARG A 145 29.19 -8.50 18.01
CA ARG A 145 30.35 -8.93 17.20
C ARG A 145 31.23 -7.76 16.78
N ALA A 146 30.62 -6.64 16.43
CA ALA A 146 31.29 -5.45 15.90
C ALA A 146 31.66 -4.45 17.00
N ALA A 147 31.65 -4.86 18.28
CA ALA A 147 31.81 -3.98 19.42
C ALA A 147 33.03 -3.04 19.29
N GLY A 148 32.77 -1.75 19.45
CA GLY A 148 33.77 -0.70 19.34
C GLY A 148 34.01 -0.18 17.92
N ARG A 149 33.22 -0.61 16.93
CA ARG A 149 33.27 -0.10 15.55
C ARG A 149 32.04 0.73 15.24
N VAL A 150 32.11 1.58 14.21
CA VAL A 150 30.92 2.34 13.75
C VAL A 150 29.74 1.41 13.43
N LEU A 151 30.03 0.24 12.89
CA LEU A 151 29.04 -0.79 12.58
C LEU A 151 28.22 -1.24 13.81
N SER A 152 28.79 -1.28 15.03
CA SER A 152 28.01 -1.61 16.22
C SER A 152 27.03 -0.49 16.60
N VAL A 153 27.45 0.76 16.44
CA VAL A 153 26.62 1.95 16.69
C VAL A 153 25.42 1.96 15.75
N GLN A 154 25.66 1.66 14.48
CA GLN A 154 24.62 1.56 13.47
C GLN A 154 23.63 0.43 13.76
N ALA A 155 24.12 -0.73 14.18
CA ALA A 155 23.27 -1.84 14.59
C ALA A 155 22.44 -1.49 15.85
N ASP A 156 23.02 -0.78 16.82
CA ASP A 156 22.31 -0.32 18.03
C ASP A 156 21.21 0.71 17.69
N ALA A 157 21.46 1.61 16.73
CA ALA A 157 20.44 2.52 16.21
C ALA A 157 19.24 1.76 15.62
N VAL A 158 19.50 0.71 14.83
CA VAL A 158 18.44 -0.17 14.28
C VAL A 158 17.69 -0.89 15.40
N VAL A 159 18.37 -1.37 16.44
CA VAL A 159 17.71 -1.98 17.61
C VAL A 159 16.77 -0.99 18.28
N MET A 160 17.22 0.25 18.50
CA MET A 160 16.40 1.28 19.11
C MET A 160 15.14 1.60 18.31
N ALA A 161 15.28 1.85 17.00
CA ALA A 161 14.15 2.11 16.13
C ALA A 161 13.20 0.89 16.03
N ALA A 162 13.74 -0.32 16.09
CA ALA A 162 12.93 -1.53 16.05
C ALA A 162 12.18 -1.80 17.36
N GLU A 163 12.67 -1.34 18.52
CA GLU A 163 12.01 -1.54 19.81
C GLU A 163 10.99 -0.44 20.15
N ASP A 164 11.18 0.77 19.65
CA ASP A 164 10.21 1.86 19.79
C ASP A 164 9.21 1.85 18.63
N LEU A 165 7.96 1.49 18.92
CA LEU A 165 6.87 1.40 17.92
C LEU A 165 6.51 2.76 17.29
N ARG A 166 6.99 3.87 17.84
CA ARG A 166 6.78 5.21 17.28
C ARG A 166 7.72 5.52 16.12
N PHE A 167 8.79 4.74 15.94
CA PHE A 167 9.65 4.89 14.76
C PHE A 167 9.00 4.26 13.54
N GLU A 168 8.80 5.09 12.53
CA GLU A 168 8.35 4.65 11.22
C GLU A 168 9.38 3.69 10.60
N PRO A 169 8.98 2.46 10.19
CA PRO A 169 9.87 1.50 9.56
C PRO A 169 10.60 2.07 8.33
N PHE A 170 9.95 3.01 7.64
CA PHE A 170 10.48 3.70 6.47
C PHE A 170 11.69 4.60 6.77
N ALA A 171 11.91 4.97 8.04
CA ALA A 171 13.11 5.71 8.44
C ALA A 171 14.37 4.83 8.52
N VAL A 172 14.22 3.50 8.45
CA VAL A 172 15.32 2.54 8.62
C VAL A 172 15.78 2.05 7.24
N GLY A 173 16.93 2.55 6.78
CA GLY A 173 17.53 2.22 5.48
C GLY A 173 17.68 0.71 5.23
N LEU A 174 18.03 -0.07 6.25
CA LEU A 174 18.07 -1.53 6.22
C LEU A 174 16.73 -2.15 5.78
N LEU A 175 15.61 -1.67 6.34
CA LEU A 175 14.29 -2.20 6.04
C LEU A 175 13.86 -1.79 4.64
N VAL A 176 14.03 -0.51 4.32
CA VAL A 176 13.71 0.05 3.01
C VAL A 176 14.45 -0.68 1.89
N GLU A 177 15.79 -0.79 1.97
CA GLU A 177 16.59 -1.42 0.92
C GLU A 177 16.34 -2.93 0.83
N SER A 178 16.17 -3.62 1.97
CA SER A 178 15.89 -5.06 1.95
C SER A 178 14.51 -5.39 1.37
N PHE A 179 13.50 -4.56 1.65
CA PHE A 179 12.17 -4.73 1.07
C PHE A 179 12.20 -4.40 -0.43
N ARG A 180 12.85 -3.30 -0.83
CA ARG A 180 13.06 -2.93 -2.24
C ARG A 180 13.69 -4.08 -3.03
N ARG A 181 14.77 -4.69 -2.53
CA ARG A 181 15.41 -5.85 -3.16
C ARG A 181 14.46 -7.04 -3.29
N SER A 182 13.66 -7.31 -2.26
CA SER A 182 12.70 -8.42 -2.27
C SER A 182 11.58 -8.18 -3.29
N LEU A 183 11.07 -6.95 -3.37
CA LEU A 183 10.06 -6.55 -4.34
C LEU A 183 10.58 -6.65 -5.78
N LEU A 184 11.78 -6.15 -6.06
CA LEU A 184 12.43 -6.27 -7.37
C LEU A 184 12.70 -7.72 -7.78
N LEU A 185 13.13 -8.57 -6.82
CA LEU A 185 13.34 -9.99 -7.07
C LEU A 185 12.02 -10.71 -7.38
N ALA A 186 10.95 -10.42 -6.63
CA ALA A 186 9.63 -10.97 -6.89
C ALA A 186 9.10 -10.53 -8.27
N ALA A 187 9.22 -9.24 -8.61
CA ALA A 187 8.80 -8.72 -9.91
C ALA A 187 9.57 -9.37 -11.07
N ARG A 188 10.88 -9.55 -10.92
CA ARG A 188 11.72 -10.21 -11.93
C ARG A 188 11.37 -11.69 -12.12
N ASP A 189 11.02 -12.40 -11.05
CA ASP A 189 10.72 -13.83 -11.09
C ASP A 189 9.24 -14.13 -11.41
N LEU A 190 8.34 -13.14 -11.37
CA LEU A 190 6.88 -13.38 -11.44
C LEU A 190 6.46 -14.20 -12.65
N ASN A 191 6.93 -13.86 -13.85
CA ASN A 191 6.59 -14.62 -15.06
C ASN A 191 7.08 -16.07 -15.00
N GLY A 192 8.31 -16.28 -14.49
CA GLY A 192 8.87 -17.61 -14.28
C GLY A 192 8.11 -18.39 -13.20
N LEU A 193 7.63 -17.71 -12.15
CA LEU A 193 6.79 -18.30 -11.13
C LEU A 193 5.46 -18.78 -11.71
N ILE A 194 4.72 -17.92 -12.44
CA ILE A 194 3.44 -18.27 -13.07
C ILE A 194 3.60 -19.49 -13.98
N GLN A 195 4.68 -19.53 -14.78
CA GLN A 195 4.98 -20.69 -15.62
C GLN A 195 5.25 -21.95 -14.79
N ARG A 196 6.07 -21.87 -13.74
CA ARG A 196 6.35 -23.04 -12.87
C ARG A 196 5.10 -23.54 -12.18
N GLU A 197 4.24 -22.65 -11.69
CA GLU A 197 2.96 -23.02 -11.08
C GLU A 197 2.05 -23.72 -12.08
N TRP A 198 1.99 -23.23 -13.31
CA TRP A 198 1.25 -23.88 -14.39
C TRP A 198 1.81 -25.28 -14.72
N GLU A 199 3.13 -25.44 -14.77
CA GLU A 199 3.78 -26.72 -15.07
C GLU A 199 3.61 -27.74 -13.92
N GLN A 200 3.61 -27.25 -12.67
CA GLN A 200 3.48 -28.04 -11.45
C GLN A 200 2.03 -28.23 -11.01
N ARG A 201 1.06 -27.71 -11.77
CA ARG A 201 -0.36 -27.84 -11.47
C ARG A 201 -0.77 -29.30 -11.33
N ASN A 202 -1.81 -29.53 -10.53
CA ASN A 202 -2.39 -30.86 -10.42
C ASN A 202 -3.14 -31.23 -11.71
N ARG A 203 -2.48 -31.99 -12.59
CA ARG A 203 -3.03 -32.41 -13.89
C ARG A 203 -4.30 -33.27 -13.79
N ALA A 204 -4.65 -33.79 -12.60
CA ALA A 204 -5.93 -34.48 -12.41
C ALA A 204 -7.14 -33.54 -12.64
N PHE A 205 -6.93 -32.22 -12.57
CA PHE A 205 -7.95 -31.21 -12.79
C PHE A 205 -8.04 -30.71 -14.23
N ASP A 206 -7.10 -31.10 -15.12
CA ASP A 206 -7.08 -30.67 -16.53
C ASP A 206 -8.38 -31.07 -17.25
N ARG A 207 -8.98 -32.20 -16.90
CA ARG A 207 -10.28 -32.61 -17.48
C ARG A 207 -11.41 -31.62 -17.19
N TYR A 208 -11.42 -31.01 -16.02
CA TYR A 208 -12.46 -30.06 -15.63
C TYR A 208 -12.27 -28.72 -16.34
N LEU A 209 -11.01 -28.36 -16.61
CA LEU A 209 -10.67 -27.22 -17.46
C LEU A 209 -11.23 -27.43 -18.88
N ASP A 210 -11.02 -28.62 -19.46
CA ASP A 210 -11.53 -28.95 -20.80
C ASP A 210 -13.06 -28.99 -20.84
N GLU A 211 -13.72 -29.50 -19.80
CA GLU A 211 -15.18 -29.46 -19.67
C GLU A 211 -15.70 -28.01 -19.63
N ILE A 212 -15.03 -27.10 -18.91
CA ILE A 212 -15.42 -25.68 -18.85
C ILE A 212 -15.23 -25.00 -20.21
N ARG A 213 -14.13 -25.27 -20.93
CA ARG A 213 -13.81 -24.63 -22.22
C ARG A 213 -14.85 -24.86 -23.32
N ILE A 214 -15.51 -26.03 -23.30
CA ILE A 214 -16.50 -26.40 -24.31
C ILE A 214 -17.94 -26.15 -23.85
N ALA A 215 -18.13 -25.70 -22.61
CA ALA A 215 -19.43 -25.43 -22.04
C ALA A 215 -19.94 -24.05 -22.44
N ASP A 216 -21.26 -23.90 -22.41
CA ASP A 216 -21.98 -22.65 -22.65
C ASP A 216 -23.09 -22.48 -21.60
N HIS A 217 -23.84 -21.39 -21.70
CA HIS A 217 -24.94 -21.11 -20.77
C HIS A 217 -26.11 -22.10 -20.88
N GLU A 218 -26.24 -22.84 -21.99
CA GLU A 218 -27.28 -23.86 -22.17
C GLU A 218 -26.83 -25.22 -21.63
N HIS A 219 -25.52 -25.49 -21.66
CA HIS A 219 -24.88 -26.74 -21.24
C HIS A 219 -23.74 -26.45 -20.25
N PRO A 220 -24.07 -26.02 -19.02
CA PRO A 220 -23.06 -25.60 -18.06
C PRO A 220 -22.24 -26.77 -17.50
N ALA A 221 -20.94 -26.55 -17.30
CA ALA A 221 -20.03 -27.49 -16.64
C ALA A 221 -20.07 -27.37 -15.10
N ASP A 222 -21.26 -27.38 -14.49
CA ASP A 222 -21.44 -27.11 -13.05
C ASP A 222 -20.68 -28.08 -12.14
N GLU A 223 -20.56 -29.35 -12.53
CA GLU A 223 -19.77 -30.31 -11.76
C GLU A 223 -18.27 -30.01 -11.86
N ALA A 224 -17.77 -29.62 -13.04
CA ALA A 224 -16.38 -29.22 -13.22
C ALA A 224 -16.03 -28.02 -12.35
N VAL A 225 -16.87 -26.97 -12.37
CA VAL A 225 -16.70 -25.78 -11.53
C VAL A 225 -16.68 -26.15 -10.06
N ARG A 226 -17.66 -26.94 -9.60
CA ARG A 226 -17.73 -27.41 -8.21
C ARG A 226 -16.49 -28.18 -7.78
N ARG A 227 -15.93 -29.00 -8.66
CA ARG A 227 -14.71 -29.78 -8.39
C ARG A 227 -13.48 -28.89 -8.29
N LEU A 228 -13.38 -27.86 -9.12
CA LEU A 228 -12.31 -26.88 -9.04
C LEU A 228 -12.42 -26.01 -7.78
N VAL A 229 -13.63 -25.60 -7.40
CA VAL A 229 -13.89 -24.91 -6.12
C VAL A 229 -13.44 -25.79 -4.93
N GLN A 230 -13.78 -27.08 -4.95
CA GLN A 230 -13.36 -28.04 -3.91
C GLN A 230 -11.84 -28.28 -3.89
N ALA A 231 -11.15 -28.10 -5.01
CA ALA A 231 -9.70 -28.23 -5.09
C ALA A 231 -8.95 -27.06 -4.40
N GLY A 232 -9.66 -25.98 -4.10
CA GLY A 232 -9.13 -24.87 -3.32
C GLY A 232 -8.02 -24.10 -4.06
N PRO A 233 -6.97 -23.65 -3.35
CA PRO A 233 -5.88 -22.86 -3.95
C PRO A 233 -5.16 -23.54 -5.13
N GLN A 234 -5.20 -24.87 -5.21
CA GLN A 234 -4.60 -25.63 -6.32
C GLN A 234 -5.27 -25.35 -7.67
N ALA A 235 -6.52 -24.87 -7.67
CA ALA A 235 -7.26 -24.55 -8.89
C ALA A 235 -6.98 -23.12 -9.40
N LEU A 236 -6.33 -22.25 -8.62
CA LEU A 236 -6.11 -20.85 -9.03
C LEU A 236 -5.21 -20.73 -10.26
N ALA A 237 -4.24 -21.63 -10.43
CA ALA A 237 -3.40 -21.65 -11.64
C ALA A 237 -4.20 -22.04 -12.89
N LEU A 238 -5.21 -22.91 -12.75
CA LEU A 238 -6.10 -23.29 -13.84
C LEU A 238 -7.06 -22.14 -14.17
N ALA A 239 -7.66 -21.51 -13.15
CA ALA A 239 -8.55 -20.36 -13.33
C ALA A 239 -7.80 -19.18 -13.97
N GLN A 240 -6.58 -18.86 -13.51
CA GLN A 240 -5.76 -17.83 -14.14
C GLN A 240 -5.46 -18.15 -15.61
N HIS A 241 -5.27 -19.43 -15.94
CA HIS A 241 -5.03 -19.84 -17.32
C HIS A 241 -6.24 -19.55 -18.21
N LEU A 242 -7.45 -19.91 -17.78
CA LEU A 242 -8.69 -19.56 -18.49
C LEU A 242 -8.84 -18.06 -18.68
N LEU A 243 -8.59 -17.27 -17.64
CA LEU A 243 -8.88 -15.83 -17.67
C LEU A 243 -7.94 -15.00 -18.56
N PHE A 244 -6.68 -15.42 -18.74
CA PHE A 244 -5.66 -14.56 -19.37
C PHE A 244 -4.90 -15.16 -20.56
N PHE A 245 -5.00 -16.48 -20.76
CA PHE A 245 -4.28 -17.14 -21.85
C PHE A 245 -5.21 -17.64 -22.95
N GLU A 246 -6.51 -17.38 -22.80
CA GLU A 246 -7.54 -17.71 -23.76
C GLU A 246 -8.33 -16.45 -24.13
N GLU A 247 -8.86 -16.42 -25.35
CA GLU A 247 -9.61 -15.28 -25.88
C GLU A 247 -11.09 -15.48 -25.57
N TRP A 248 -11.54 -15.00 -24.40
CA TRP A 248 -12.94 -15.04 -23.97
C TRP A 248 -13.52 -13.63 -23.87
N GLU A 249 -14.80 -13.50 -24.21
CA GLU A 249 -15.61 -12.32 -23.92
C GLU A 249 -16.10 -12.37 -22.46
N CYS A 250 -16.44 -11.20 -21.90
CA CYS A 250 -16.79 -11.12 -20.47
C CYS A 250 -18.10 -11.85 -20.11
N ASP A 251 -18.99 -12.06 -21.08
CA ASP A 251 -20.23 -12.82 -20.92
C ASP A 251 -20.08 -14.31 -21.28
N ASP A 252 -18.90 -14.76 -21.70
CA ASP A 252 -18.65 -16.17 -21.98
C ASP A 252 -18.74 -17.02 -20.71
N TYR A 253 -19.38 -18.18 -20.83
CA TYR A 253 -19.52 -19.14 -19.73
C TYR A 253 -18.15 -19.55 -19.14
N PRO A 254 -17.11 -19.91 -19.93
CA PRO A 254 -15.79 -20.22 -19.41
C PRO A 254 -15.18 -19.13 -18.51
N MET A 255 -15.34 -17.87 -18.91
CA MET A 255 -14.88 -16.70 -18.14
C MET A 255 -15.59 -16.65 -16.78
N GLN A 256 -16.92 -16.68 -16.77
CA GLN A 256 -17.70 -16.62 -15.53
C GLN A 256 -17.46 -17.83 -14.62
N ALA A 257 -17.32 -19.02 -15.19
CA ALA A 257 -17.00 -20.25 -14.48
C ALA A 257 -15.61 -20.17 -13.80
N ALA A 258 -14.60 -19.64 -14.50
CA ALA A 258 -13.29 -19.39 -13.91
C ALA A 258 -13.37 -18.39 -12.75
N LEU A 259 -14.15 -17.32 -12.89
CA LEU A 259 -14.35 -16.32 -11.85
C LEU A 259 -15.05 -16.88 -10.61
N GLN A 260 -15.98 -17.82 -10.77
CA GLN A 260 -16.57 -18.54 -9.62
C GLN A 260 -15.50 -19.34 -8.83
N VAL A 261 -14.51 -19.92 -9.50
CA VAL A 261 -13.38 -20.57 -8.81
C VAL A 261 -12.56 -19.52 -8.05
N VAL A 262 -12.25 -18.39 -8.69
CA VAL A 262 -11.43 -17.31 -8.11
C VAL A 262 -12.02 -16.77 -6.80
N VAL A 263 -13.30 -16.41 -6.78
CA VAL A 263 -13.92 -15.71 -5.64
C VAL A 263 -13.99 -16.57 -4.37
N THR A 264 -14.00 -17.90 -4.54
CA THR A 264 -14.04 -18.85 -3.42
C THR A 264 -12.69 -19.02 -2.73
N GLN A 265 -11.60 -18.46 -3.28
CA GLN A 265 -10.23 -18.65 -2.80
C GLN A 265 -9.54 -17.31 -2.48
N PRO A 266 -9.92 -16.63 -1.37
CA PRO A 266 -9.35 -15.33 -0.98
C PRO A 266 -7.83 -15.38 -0.89
N SER A 267 -7.15 -14.64 -1.76
CA SER A 267 -5.69 -14.62 -1.87
C SER A 267 -5.23 -13.41 -2.67
N HIS A 268 -3.95 -13.05 -2.57
CA HIS A 268 -3.35 -12.01 -3.40
C HIS A 268 -3.53 -12.26 -4.90
N ARG A 269 -3.38 -13.53 -5.30
CA ARG A 269 -3.67 -13.97 -6.67
C ARG A 269 -5.12 -13.72 -7.05
N ALA A 270 -6.08 -14.17 -6.24
CA ALA A 270 -7.49 -13.97 -6.54
C ALA A 270 -7.88 -12.48 -6.62
N LEU A 271 -7.35 -11.64 -5.72
CA LEU A 271 -7.51 -10.19 -5.78
C LEU A 271 -7.00 -9.66 -7.13
N ARG A 272 -5.80 -10.05 -7.56
CA ARG A 272 -5.24 -9.61 -8.85
C ARG A 272 -6.09 -10.03 -10.05
N LEU A 273 -6.67 -11.22 -10.01
CA LEU A 273 -7.58 -11.69 -11.06
C LEU A 273 -8.85 -10.81 -11.10
N LEU A 274 -9.46 -10.52 -9.95
CA LEU A 274 -10.64 -9.65 -9.88
C LEU A 274 -10.32 -8.19 -10.26
N LEU A 275 -9.11 -7.69 -9.97
CA LEU A 275 -8.67 -6.36 -10.40
C LEU A 275 -8.58 -6.24 -11.92
N ALA A 276 -8.07 -7.27 -12.61
CA ALA A 276 -8.12 -7.29 -14.08
C ALA A 276 -9.56 -7.25 -14.60
N VAL A 277 -10.48 -8.04 -14.01
CA VAL A 277 -11.89 -8.03 -14.43
C VAL A 277 -12.51 -6.64 -14.27
N LEU A 278 -12.21 -5.97 -13.16
CA LEU A 278 -12.70 -4.61 -12.89
C LEU A 278 -12.27 -3.62 -14.00
N GLU A 279 -11.08 -3.80 -14.55
CA GLU A 279 -10.52 -2.95 -15.61
C GLU A 279 -10.98 -3.34 -17.01
N GLU A 280 -10.85 -4.63 -17.35
CA GLU A 280 -10.96 -5.16 -18.70
C GLU A 280 -12.41 -5.55 -19.04
N CYS A 281 -13.26 -5.80 -18.04
CA CYS A 281 -14.65 -6.24 -18.22
C CYS A 281 -15.66 -5.26 -17.60
N PRO A 282 -16.07 -4.19 -18.31
CA PRO A 282 -17.04 -3.22 -17.80
C PRO A 282 -18.35 -3.81 -17.29
N MET A 283 -18.86 -4.87 -17.93
CA MET A 283 -20.11 -5.54 -17.53
C MET A 283 -20.01 -6.32 -16.21
N LEU A 284 -18.80 -6.75 -15.83
CA LEU A 284 -18.54 -7.50 -14.60
C LEU A 284 -17.92 -6.63 -13.51
N ARG A 285 -17.78 -5.31 -13.73
CA ARG A 285 -17.08 -4.41 -12.81
C ARG A 285 -17.73 -4.34 -11.44
N GLU A 286 -19.04 -4.11 -11.41
CA GLU A 286 -19.82 -4.06 -10.17
C GLU A 286 -19.78 -5.41 -9.46
N TRP A 287 -20.00 -6.50 -10.20
CA TRP A 287 -19.87 -7.85 -9.67
C TRP A 287 -18.49 -8.10 -9.04
N ALA A 288 -17.39 -7.80 -9.74
CA ALA A 288 -16.04 -8.03 -9.22
C ALA A 288 -15.79 -7.23 -7.94
N ALA A 289 -16.26 -5.98 -7.88
CA ALA A 289 -16.19 -5.15 -6.68
C ALA A 289 -17.01 -5.77 -5.51
N GLU A 290 -18.23 -6.24 -5.76
CA GLU A 290 -19.04 -6.94 -4.76
C GLU A 290 -18.33 -8.19 -4.23
N GLN A 291 -17.69 -8.96 -5.10
CA GLN A 291 -16.95 -10.16 -4.69
C GLN A 291 -15.72 -9.82 -3.83
N MET A 292 -15.02 -8.73 -4.15
CA MET A 292 -13.92 -8.25 -3.31
C MET A 292 -14.40 -7.89 -1.89
N VAL A 293 -15.52 -7.16 -1.80
CA VAL A 293 -16.14 -6.78 -0.51
C VAL A 293 -16.59 -8.02 0.27
N ALA A 294 -17.24 -8.97 -0.39
CA ALA A 294 -17.82 -10.14 0.26
C ALA A 294 -16.76 -11.16 0.73
N HIS A 295 -15.71 -11.37 -0.05
CA HIS A 295 -14.81 -12.51 0.13
C HIS A 295 -13.39 -12.13 0.56
N MET A 296 -12.94 -10.90 0.31
CA MET A 296 -11.57 -10.48 0.63
C MET A 296 -11.47 -8.99 1.03
N PRO A 297 -12.31 -8.51 1.96
CA PRO A 297 -12.40 -7.08 2.28
C PRO A 297 -11.06 -6.51 2.78
N GLU A 298 -10.29 -7.24 3.59
CA GLU A 298 -8.99 -6.77 4.10
C GLU A 298 -7.97 -6.54 2.97
N LEU A 299 -7.91 -7.46 2.00
CA LEU A 299 -7.03 -7.35 0.83
C LEU A 299 -7.47 -6.22 -0.10
N ALA A 300 -8.78 -6.08 -0.30
CA ALA A 300 -9.35 -5.02 -1.12
C ALA A 300 -9.13 -3.64 -0.48
N CYS A 301 -9.35 -3.51 0.84
CA CYS A 301 -9.03 -2.30 1.60
C CYS A 301 -7.56 -1.92 1.41
N ALA A 302 -6.63 -2.85 1.64
CA ALA A 302 -5.21 -2.59 1.50
C ALA A 302 -4.85 -2.08 0.09
N TYR A 303 -5.34 -2.73 -0.97
CA TYR A 303 -5.08 -2.30 -2.33
C TYR A 303 -5.64 -0.92 -2.65
N PHE A 304 -6.91 -0.66 -2.33
CA PHE A 304 -7.53 0.60 -2.72
C PHE A 304 -7.05 1.78 -1.86
N VAL A 305 -6.66 1.55 -0.60
CA VAL A 305 -5.93 2.55 0.18
C VAL A 305 -4.59 2.87 -0.48
N TYR A 306 -3.80 1.86 -0.83
CA TYR A 306 -2.55 2.04 -1.57
C TYR A 306 -2.77 2.83 -2.87
N LEU A 307 -3.77 2.45 -3.65
CA LEU A 307 -4.05 3.05 -4.96
C LEU A 307 -4.44 4.54 -4.83
N LEU A 308 -5.36 4.87 -3.92
CA LEU A 308 -5.88 6.23 -3.76
C LEU A 308 -4.91 7.18 -3.05
N THR A 309 -3.89 6.65 -2.38
CA THR A 309 -2.81 7.43 -1.76
C THR A 309 -1.56 7.54 -2.62
N ALA A 310 -1.59 6.98 -3.84
CA ALA A 310 -0.45 7.03 -4.74
C ALA A 310 -0.09 8.48 -5.13
N PRO A 311 1.20 8.79 -5.38
CA PRO A 311 1.64 10.14 -5.75
C PRO A 311 1.03 10.71 -7.04
N ARG A 312 0.45 9.84 -7.88
CA ARG A 312 -0.26 10.21 -9.10
C ARG A 312 -1.72 9.83 -8.95
N PRO A 313 -2.66 10.61 -9.52
CA PRO A 313 -4.06 10.23 -9.55
C PRO A 313 -4.23 8.82 -10.09
N ALA A 314 -4.95 7.99 -9.35
CA ALA A 314 -5.28 6.62 -9.74
C ALA A 314 -6.14 6.61 -11.01
N PRO A 315 -6.09 5.58 -11.87
CA PRO A 315 -6.96 5.48 -13.02
C PRO A 315 -8.45 5.65 -12.63
N PRO A 316 -9.23 6.49 -13.32
CA PRO A 316 -10.58 6.89 -12.90
C PRO A 316 -11.53 5.71 -12.61
N GLU A 317 -11.51 4.67 -13.43
CA GLU A 317 -12.36 3.48 -13.21
C GLU A 317 -11.96 2.75 -11.91
N ARG A 318 -10.66 2.53 -11.69
CA ARG A 318 -10.16 1.90 -10.46
C ARG A 318 -10.41 2.77 -9.24
N ALA A 319 -10.28 4.10 -9.37
CA ALA A 319 -10.53 5.05 -8.28
C ALA A 319 -12.01 5.04 -7.87
N ALA A 320 -12.93 5.11 -8.83
CA ALA A 320 -14.37 5.09 -8.56
C ALA A 320 -14.81 3.75 -7.95
N SER A 321 -14.40 2.62 -8.52
CA SER A 321 -14.68 1.31 -7.92
C SER A 321 -14.03 1.15 -6.55
N GLY A 322 -12.81 1.66 -6.37
CA GLY A 322 -12.09 1.62 -5.10
C GLY A 322 -12.82 2.36 -3.99
N LEU A 323 -13.31 3.58 -4.25
CA LEU A 323 -14.09 4.35 -3.29
C LEU A 323 -15.36 3.60 -2.86
N TRP A 324 -16.06 2.98 -3.81
CA TRP A 324 -17.22 2.14 -3.50
C TRP A 324 -16.82 0.93 -2.65
N VAL A 325 -15.78 0.19 -3.03
CA VAL A 325 -15.30 -0.99 -2.29
C VAL A 325 -14.91 -0.61 -0.87
N LEU A 326 -14.16 0.49 -0.70
CA LEU A 326 -13.73 0.99 0.61
C LEU A 326 -14.94 1.32 1.51
N ALA A 327 -15.97 1.94 0.94
CA ALA A 327 -17.19 2.29 1.66
C ALA A 327 -17.99 1.05 2.08
N GLN A 328 -18.22 0.10 1.15
CA GLN A 328 -19.01 -1.09 1.43
C GLN A 328 -18.29 -2.06 2.38
N ALA A 329 -16.97 -2.21 2.24
CA ALA A 329 -16.15 -3.01 3.15
C ALA A 329 -15.93 -2.33 4.51
N ARG A 330 -16.38 -1.07 4.68
CA ARG A 330 -16.20 -0.27 5.90
C ARG A 330 -14.72 -0.14 6.30
N CYS A 331 -13.85 0.09 5.32
CA CYS A 331 -12.42 0.25 5.59
C CYS A 331 -12.18 1.49 6.46
N PRO A 332 -11.26 1.45 7.45
CA PRO A 332 -11.02 2.58 8.37
C PRO A 332 -10.66 3.89 7.67
N GLU A 333 -9.91 3.82 6.58
CA GLU A 333 -9.42 4.95 5.81
C GLU A 333 -10.42 5.47 4.77
N ALA A 334 -11.59 4.84 4.62
CA ALA A 334 -12.54 5.14 3.55
C ALA A 334 -13.09 6.56 3.61
N LEU A 335 -13.49 7.04 4.80
CA LEU A 335 -14.00 8.40 5.00
C LEU A 335 -12.98 9.49 4.59
N PRO A 336 -11.75 9.52 5.14
CA PRO A 336 -10.78 10.55 4.76
C PRO A 336 -10.34 10.44 3.28
N LEU A 337 -10.26 9.23 2.72
CA LEU A 337 -9.92 9.07 1.30
C LEU A 337 -11.05 9.52 0.37
N ALA A 338 -12.31 9.27 0.73
CA ALA A 338 -13.45 9.78 -0.02
C ALA A 338 -13.52 11.31 0.04
N ALA A 339 -13.26 11.92 1.20
CA ALA A 339 -13.16 13.36 1.31
C ALA A 339 -12.05 13.95 0.43
N LEU A 340 -10.86 13.32 0.41
CA LEU A 340 -9.76 13.74 -0.48
C LEU A 340 -10.15 13.60 -1.97
N ALA A 341 -10.85 12.52 -2.32
CA ALA A 341 -11.25 12.24 -3.69
C ALA A 341 -12.33 13.18 -4.25
N LEU A 342 -12.99 13.99 -3.42
CA LEU A 342 -13.83 15.10 -3.90
C LEU A 342 -13.03 16.12 -4.73
N HIS A 343 -11.72 16.23 -4.48
CA HIS A 343 -10.80 17.09 -5.23
C HIS A 343 -9.99 16.32 -6.28
N TYR A 344 -10.37 15.08 -6.62
CA TYR A 344 -9.74 14.33 -7.70
C TYR A 344 -9.88 15.10 -9.03
N ARG A 345 -8.78 15.13 -9.80
CA ARG A 345 -8.65 15.87 -11.07
C ARG A 345 -7.77 15.12 -12.06
N VAL A 346 -8.25 15.00 -13.29
CA VAL A 346 -7.48 14.61 -14.48
C VAL A 346 -7.94 15.43 -15.68
N ASP A 347 -7.19 15.40 -16.78
CA ASP A 347 -7.48 16.17 -17.99
C ASP A 347 -8.85 15.84 -18.62
N ASP A 348 -9.35 14.62 -18.40
CA ASP A 348 -10.68 14.21 -18.81
C ASP A 348 -11.74 14.63 -17.77
N ALA A 349 -12.63 15.54 -18.19
CA ALA A 349 -13.71 16.07 -17.36
C ALA A 349 -14.73 14.98 -16.95
N ALA A 350 -15.06 14.05 -17.85
CA ALA A 350 -15.99 12.96 -17.56
C ALA A 350 -15.40 11.95 -16.58
N ALA A 351 -14.10 11.67 -16.72
CA ALA A 351 -13.36 10.87 -15.76
C ALA A 351 -13.27 11.54 -14.37
N THR A 352 -13.03 12.85 -14.34
CA THR A 352 -13.02 13.66 -13.11
C THR A 352 -14.39 13.60 -12.41
N GLU A 353 -15.46 13.87 -13.16
CA GLU A 353 -16.84 13.80 -12.67
C GLU A 353 -17.15 12.43 -12.05
N LYS A 354 -16.82 11.35 -12.75
CA LYS A 354 -17.05 9.97 -12.29
C LYS A 354 -16.45 9.70 -10.90
N VAL A 355 -15.18 10.08 -10.69
CA VAL A 355 -14.50 9.83 -9.41
C VAL A 355 -15.09 10.71 -8.31
N GLN A 356 -15.41 11.97 -8.61
CA GLN A 356 -16.04 12.86 -7.64
C GLN A 356 -17.45 12.40 -7.24
N VAL A 357 -18.21 11.85 -8.19
CA VAL A 357 -19.51 11.21 -7.91
C VAL A 357 -19.34 10.03 -6.97
N ALA A 358 -18.41 9.11 -7.29
CA ALA A 358 -18.10 7.98 -6.42
C ALA A 358 -17.64 8.43 -5.01
N ALA A 359 -16.89 9.52 -4.92
CA ALA A 359 -16.37 10.07 -3.67
C ALA A 359 -17.50 10.57 -2.75
N TRP A 360 -18.40 11.44 -3.24
CA TRP A 360 -19.51 11.88 -2.39
C TRP A 360 -20.47 10.73 -2.10
N GLN A 361 -20.73 9.81 -3.04
CA GLN A 361 -21.56 8.63 -2.78
C GLN A 361 -20.99 7.76 -1.65
N ALA A 362 -19.67 7.56 -1.63
CA ALA A 362 -18.97 6.85 -0.56
C ALA A 362 -19.18 7.55 0.79
N LEU A 363 -19.03 8.88 0.85
CA LEU A 363 -19.30 9.66 2.08
C LEU A 363 -20.75 9.51 2.54
N LEU A 364 -21.73 9.60 1.62
CA LEU A 364 -23.14 9.43 1.94
C LEU A 364 -23.48 7.99 2.41
N ALA A 365 -22.70 6.98 2.02
CA ALA A 365 -22.89 5.59 2.42
C ALA A 365 -22.42 5.30 3.86
N PHE A 366 -21.56 6.16 4.42
CA PHE A 366 -21.19 6.11 5.84
C PHE A 366 -22.27 6.63 6.78
N ASP A 367 -23.20 7.45 6.29
CA ASP A 367 -24.24 8.09 7.10
C ASP A 367 -23.68 8.73 8.38
N ASP A 368 -22.55 9.44 8.23
CA ASP A 368 -21.81 10.06 9.32
C ASP A 368 -21.69 11.59 9.10
N PRO A 369 -22.18 12.43 10.04
CA PRO A 369 -22.09 13.89 9.94
C PRO A 369 -20.66 14.44 9.92
N VAL A 370 -19.63 13.63 10.23
CA VAL A 370 -18.22 14.01 10.05
C VAL A 370 -17.91 14.41 8.60
N ALA A 371 -18.69 13.94 7.62
CA ALA A 371 -18.54 14.32 6.21
C ALA A 371 -19.08 15.73 5.86
N VAL A 372 -19.85 16.38 6.75
CA VAL A 372 -20.48 17.69 6.47
C VAL A 372 -19.49 18.75 5.98
N PRO A 373 -18.33 18.98 6.64
CA PRO A 373 -17.41 20.02 6.19
C PRO A 373 -16.88 19.76 4.78
N ALA A 374 -16.46 18.52 4.49
CA ALA A 374 -15.91 18.15 3.19
C ALA A 374 -16.94 18.30 2.04
N LEU A 375 -18.19 17.88 2.27
CA LEU A 375 -19.25 18.00 1.27
C LEU A 375 -19.64 19.47 1.02
N ARG A 376 -19.64 20.30 2.07
CA ARG A 376 -19.92 21.74 1.94
C ARG A 376 -18.80 22.44 1.16
N ASP A 377 -17.55 22.18 1.53
CA ASP A 377 -16.38 22.72 0.84
C ASP A 377 -16.40 22.33 -0.65
N TYR A 378 -16.77 21.08 -0.95
CA TYR A 378 -16.90 20.61 -2.32
C TYR A 378 -18.03 21.30 -3.12
N LEU A 379 -19.19 21.59 -2.52
CA LEU A 379 -20.25 22.34 -3.21
C LEU A 379 -19.81 23.78 -3.54
N ALA A 380 -19.00 24.37 -2.66
CA ALA A 380 -18.43 25.71 -2.86
C ALA A 380 -17.20 25.74 -3.78
N ASP A 381 -16.57 24.60 -4.06
CA ASP A 381 -15.38 24.48 -4.91
C ASP A 381 -15.71 24.79 -6.37
N GLU A 382 -15.25 25.94 -6.87
CA GLU A 382 -15.44 26.34 -8.27
C GLU A 382 -14.69 25.45 -9.26
N GLU A 383 -13.62 24.79 -8.82
CA GLU A 383 -12.86 23.87 -9.66
C GLU A 383 -13.58 22.53 -9.81
N ALA A 384 -14.49 22.17 -8.89
CA ALA A 384 -15.25 20.91 -8.90
C ALA A 384 -16.13 20.76 -10.14
N SER A 385 -16.32 19.50 -10.57
CA SER A 385 -17.18 19.20 -11.71
C SER A 385 -18.59 19.77 -11.45
N PRO A 386 -19.08 20.70 -12.30
CA PRO A 386 -20.40 21.29 -12.12
C PRO A 386 -21.51 20.23 -12.12
N ALA A 387 -21.41 19.24 -12.99
CA ALA A 387 -22.39 18.15 -13.09
C ALA A 387 -22.45 17.32 -11.80
N ALA A 388 -21.28 16.95 -11.25
CA ALA A 388 -21.22 16.19 -9.99
C ALA A 388 -21.72 17.00 -8.79
N ARG A 389 -21.44 18.32 -8.73
CA ARG A 389 -21.97 19.22 -7.69
C ARG A 389 -23.49 19.34 -7.77
N ASP A 390 -24.03 19.58 -8.96
CA ASP A 390 -25.48 19.69 -9.18
C ASP A 390 -26.20 18.38 -8.82
N GLU A 391 -25.59 17.23 -9.15
CA GLU A 391 -26.11 15.93 -8.76
C GLU A 391 -26.10 15.71 -7.24
N LEU A 392 -25.01 16.07 -6.56
CA LEU A 392 -24.92 16.01 -5.10
C LEU A 392 -26.01 16.89 -4.46
N ALA A 393 -26.15 18.14 -4.90
CA ALA A 393 -27.15 19.07 -4.36
C ALA A 393 -28.57 18.50 -4.48
N ARG A 394 -28.96 18.00 -5.67
CA ARG A 394 -30.26 17.33 -5.87
C ARG A 394 -30.42 16.09 -5.00
N THR A 395 -29.36 15.31 -4.81
CA THR A 395 -29.38 14.11 -3.96
C THR A 395 -29.61 14.47 -2.49
N LEU A 396 -28.95 15.52 -1.99
CA LEU A 396 -29.13 16.01 -0.61
C LEU A 396 -30.53 16.58 -0.40
N GLU A 397 -31.05 17.37 -1.36
CA GLU A 397 -32.42 17.90 -1.32
C GLU A 397 -33.46 16.78 -1.27
N ALA A 398 -33.27 15.72 -2.06
CA ALA A 398 -34.18 14.57 -2.09
C ALA A 398 -34.18 13.74 -0.79
N ARG A 399 -33.08 13.74 -0.04
CA ARG A 399 -32.97 13.02 1.25
C ARG A 399 -33.75 13.71 2.38
N GLY A 400 -34.02 15.01 2.28
CA GLY A 400 -34.85 15.74 3.24
C GLY A 400 -34.15 16.08 4.56
N GLU A 401 -34.83 15.78 5.69
CA GLU A 401 -34.36 16.15 7.04
C GLU A 401 -33.18 15.30 7.52
N GLY A 402 -32.30 15.91 8.32
CA GLY A 402 -31.10 15.27 8.88
C GLY A 402 -29.87 16.15 8.73
N TRP A 403 -28.70 15.60 9.06
CA TRP A 403 -27.42 16.30 8.94
C TRP A 403 -27.11 16.72 7.48
N TRP A 404 -27.69 16.04 6.50
CA TRP A 404 -27.62 16.38 5.07
C TRP A 404 -28.09 17.81 4.79
N SER A 405 -29.10 18.28 5.53
CA SER A 405 -29.62 19.64 5.39
C SER A 405 -28.63 20.70 5.85
N GLU A 406 -27.70 20.34 6.76
CA GLU A 406 -26.64 21.23 7.22
C GLU A 406 -25.60 21.47 6.11
N VAL A 407 -25.42 20.51 5.20
CA VAL A 407 -24.50 20.66 4.06
C VAL A 407 -24.96 21.80 3.13
N LEU A 408 -26.27 21.92 2.91
CA LEU A 408 -26.87 22.92 2.02
C LEU A 408 -27.06 24.29 2.68
N GLN A 409 -26.85 24.41 4.00
CA GLN A 409 -27.00 25.68 4.70
C GLN A 409 -25.73 26.54 4.51
N PRO A 410 -25.88 27.83 4.12
CA PRO A 410 -24.76 28.76 4.14
C PRO A 410 -24.24 28.90 5.58
N GLU A 411 -22.92 29.00 5.76
CA GLU A 411 -22.33 29.20 7.08
C GLU A 411 -23.04 30.34 7.82
N ALA A 412 -23.57 30.05 9.00
CA ALA A 412 -23.95 31.11 9.92
C ALA A 412 -22.66 31.87 10.23
N GLN A 413 -22.53 33.09 9.70
CA GLN A 413 -21.44 34.00 10.06
C GLN A 413 -21.34 34.01 11.59
N PRO A 414 -20.15 33.81 12.17
CA PRO A 414 -19.99 33.94 13.61
C PRO A 414 -20.46 35.34 13.99
N SER A 415 -21.57 35.40 14.72
CA SER A 415 -22.08 36.61 15.35
C SER A 415 -20.97 37.15 16.24
N LEU A 416 -20.27 38.17 15.76
CA LEU A 416 -19.43 39.02 16.61
C LEU A 416 -20.36 39.72 17.61
N ALA A 417 -20.52 39.11 18.78
CA ALA A 417 -21.17 39.69 19.95
C ALA A 417 -20.29 39.47 21.18
#